data_AF-A0A1M3THZ3-F1
#
_entry.id   AF-A0A1M3THZ3-F1
#
_cell.length_a   1.000
_cell.length_b   1.000
_cell.length_c   1.000
_cell.angle_alpha   90.00
_cell.angle_beta   90.00
_cell.angle_gamma   90.00
#
_symmetry.space_group_name_H-M   'P 1'
#
loop_
_entity.id
_entity.type
_entity.pdbx_description
1 polymer ?
#
loop_
_entity_poly.entity_id
_entity_poly.type
_entity_poly.pdbx_seq_one_letter_code
_entity_poly.pdbx_strand_id
1 'polypeptide(L)'
;MGVGAFLEPLTVIVLLFGGTWINRTTGSFPARRTRRRSSIPSRGSSPDATESGLSTPTAKDGLLSRRLSSSSSALLQDGQSRWRKRQLGIFSSTLEVTSPNTIVFQDRLLSRLLRKFPFLVECWYWALVYWTYQLGRAFTAVTLQEGTVDVARKHALQLIQVEEALGLFLEVPIQRFFLRHTRLMMWTNWIYSFIHIPGTIAFLVWLYYYTTTRNRYDESQPGKPRGFMSGSPAGPRLYQARRRTLAVCNLLAFVVFTLWPCMPPRLLSDKDAQGPDAARGRSYGFVDTVHGVNGAGSVWTENRFCNQYAAMPSLHFGYSLMIGLTIMTIPLPPHHRRRSRIAIGPVALQVPSWRRLVCLAMGFAYPFVILAAIVATANHFILDAVAGATVCALGWKFNGILLNLLPLEDYFLWALRIHKPVPTALEEFEGADGWTDDEGLPEHTSLPW
;
A
#
# COMPACT_ATOMS: atom_id res chain seq x y z
N MET A 1 3.22 -26.90 -20.95
CA MET A 1 2.79 -25.97 -19.88
C MET A 1 3.61 -26.29 -18.65
N GLY A 2 4.53 -25.39 -18.27
CA GLY A 2 5.46 -25.64 -17.17
C GLY A 2 4.80 -25.54 -15.79
N VAL A 3 5.43 -26.14 -14.80
CA VAL A 3 5.04 -26.13 -13.37
C VAL A 3 4.78 -24.70 -12.83
N GLY A 4 5.41 -23.67 -13.43
CA GLY A 4 5.16 -22.26 -13.14
C GLY A 4 3.72 -21.80 -13.32
N ALA A 5 2.95 -22.45 -14.23
CA ALA A 5 1.57 -22.07 -14.51
C ALA A 5 0.61 -22.19 -13.32
N PHE A 6 0.91 -23.13 -12.42
CA PHE A 6 0.11 -23.41 -11.23
C PHE A 6 0.77 -22.86 -9.96
N LEU A 7 2.11 -22.85 -9.91
CA LEU A 7 2.84 -22.39 -8.72
C LEU A 7 2.66 -20.90 -8.46
N GLU A 8 2.55 -20.05 -9.49
CA GLU A 8 2.45 -18.61 -9.28
C GLU A 8 1.10 -18.16 -8.69
N PRO A 9 -0.07 -18.54 -9.25
CA PRO A 9 -1.35 -18.23 -8.62
C PRO A 9 -1.43 -18.83 -7.21
N LEU A 10 -0.91 -20.04 -7.02
CA LEU A 10 -0.87 -20.69 -5.70
C LEU A 10 -0.03 -19.88 -4.71
N THR A 11 1.14 -19.39 -5.11
CA THR A 11 2.01 -18.57 -4.26
C THR A 11 1.30 -17.29 -3.82
N VAL A 12 0.61 -16.61 -4.74
CA VAL A 12 -0.19 -15.42 -4.42
C VAL A 12 -1.32 -15.76 -3.44
N ILE A 13 -2.07 -16.84 -3.69
CA ILE A 13 -3.16 -17.28 -2.80
C ILE A 13 -2.62 -17.59 -1.41
N VAL A 14 -1.50 -18.31 -1.31
CA VAL A 14 -0.84 -18.64 -0.04
C VAL A 14 -0.37 -17.37 0.68
N LEU A 15 0.20 -16.40 -0.02
CA LEU A 15 0.63 -15.12 0.57
C LEU A 15 -0.56 -14.28 1.04
N LEU A 16 -1.65 -14.23 0.29
CA LEU A 16 -2.86 -13.50 0.68
C LEU A 16 -3.54 -14.18 1.87
N PHE A 17 -3.74 -15.50 1.82
CA PHE A 17 -4.33 -16.26 2.92
C PHE A 17 -3.45 -16.21 4.16
N GLY A 18 -2.14 -16.47 4.01
CA GLY A 18 -1.15 -16.34 5.08
C GLY A 18 -1.12 -14.93 5.66
N GLY A 19 -1.17 -13.90 4.82
CA GLY A 19 -1.23 -12.50 5.23
C GLY A 19 -2.50 -12.16 6.02
N THR A 20 -3.66 -12.65 5.59
CA THR A 20 -4.91 -12.48 6.37
C THR A 20 -4.86 -13.21 7.70
N TRP A 21 -4.25 -14.40 7.75
CA TRP A 21 -4.11 -15.19 8.96
C TRP A 21 -3.12 -14.57 9.96
N ILE A 22 -1.96 -14.11 9.50
CA ILE A 22 -0.94 -13.45 10.34
C ILE A 22 -1.48 -12.13 10.91
N ASN A 23 -2.27 -11.40 10.12
CA ASN A 23 -2.82 -10.09 10.51
C ASN A 23 -4.21 -10.17 11.16
N ARG A 24 -4.68 -11.37 11.51
CA ARG A 24 -5.97 -11.55 12.18
C ARG A 24 -5.98 -10.95 13.58
N THR A 25 -7.17 -10.67 14.08
CA THR A 25 -7.38 -10.27 15.48
C THR A 25 -7.55 -11.54 16.32
N THR A 26 -6.71 -11.75 17.32
CA THR A 26 -6.67 -12.92 18.21
C THR A 26 -7.38 -12.70 19.54
N GLY A 27 -7.60 -11.46 19.97
CA GLY A 27 -8.31 -11.14 21.21
C GLY A 27 -9.77 -11.64 21.24
N SER A 28 -10.21 -12.12 22.41
CA SER A 28 -11.61 -12.43 22.68
C SER A 28 -12.47 -11.18 22.50
N PHE A 29 -13.59 -11.33 21.79
CA PHE A 29 -14.58 -10.27 21.63
C PHE A 29 -15.01 -9.77 23.02
N PRO A 30 -14.94 -8.47 23.33
CA PRO A 30 -15.58 -7.97 24.52
C PRO A 30 -17.08 -8.18 24.35
N ALA A 31 -17.61 -9.24 24.96
CA ALA A 31 -19.02 -9.35 25.24
C ALA A 31 -19.36 -8.20 26.18
N ARG A 32 -19.92 -7.12 25.61
CA ARG A 32 -20.45 -5.96 26.34
C ARG A 32 -19.35 -5.20 27.10
N ARG A 33 -19.16 -3.91 26.78
CA ARG A 33 -18.44 -2.97 27.67
C ARG A 33 -19.12 -3.02 29.04
N THR A 34 -18.63 -3.83 29.98
CA THR A 34 -18.78 -3.53 31.40
C THR A 34 -17.94 -2.28 31.62
N ARG A 35 -18.65 -1.15 31.76
CA ARG A 35 -18.12 0.17 32.14
C ARG A 35 -17.06 -0.03 33.22
N ARG A 36 -15.79 0.13 32.87
CA ARG A 36 -14.76 0.46 33.86
C ARG A 36 -14.92 1.96 34.10
N ARG A 37 -15.66 2.31 35.15
CA ARG A 37 -15.79 3.67 35.66
C ARG A 37 -14.37 4.11 36.02
N SER A 38 -13.81 5.07 35.30
CA SER A 38 -12.59 5.76 35.69
C SER A 38 -12.89 6.53 36.97
N SER A 39 -12.58 5.95 38.12
CA SER A 39 -12.46 6.70 39.36
C SER A 39 -11.19 7.55 39.25
N ILE A 40 -11.37 8.83 38.95
CA ILE A 40 -10.35 9.84 39.20
C ILE A 40 -10.06 9.82 40.70
N PRO A 41 -8.81 9.60 41.17
CA PRO A 41 -8.49 9.71 42.58
C PRO A 41 -8.38 11.20 42.92
N SER A 42 -9.48 11.82 43.36
CA SER A 42 -9.44 13.15 43.97
C SER A 42 -8.83 13.04 45.36
N ARG A 43 -7.54 13.37 45.48
CA ARG A 43 -6.92 13.79 46.74
C ARG A 43 -7.47 15.17 47.09
N GLY A 44 -8.07 15.30 48.26
CA GLY A 44 -8.50 16.56 48.86
C GLY A 44 -8.99 16.31 50.28
N SER A 45 -8.32 16.93 51.24
CA SER A 45 -8.43 16.82 52.68
C SER A 45 -9.75 17.37 53.28
N SER A 46 -10.18 16.74 54.39
CA SER A 46 -11.13 17.19 55.45
C SER A 46 -10.88 18.62 55.98
N PRO A 47 -11.76 19.26 56.81
CA PRO A 47 -12.70 18.64 57.78
C PRO A 47 -14.11 19.28 57.99
N ASP A 48 -14.92 18.54 58.77
CA ASP A 48 -16.01 18.92 59.69
C ASP A 48 -17.27 19.67 59.22
N ALA A 49 -18.43 19.00 59.37
CA ALA A 49 -19.60 19.52 60.10
C ALA A 49 -20.60 18.38 60.40
N THR A 50 -21.08 18.41 61.64
CA THR A 50 -22.00 17.49 62.33
C THR A 50 -23.47 17.72 61.96
N GLU A 51 -24.31 16.78 62.45
CA GLU A 51 -25.78 16.78 62.48
C GLU A 51 -26.50 16.39 61.16
N SER A 52 -27.70 15.86 61.14
CA SER A 52 -28.53 14.98 61.98
C SER A 52 -29.75 14.65 61.08
N GLY A 53 -30.47 13.54 61.30
CA GLY A 53 -31.78 13.37 60.64
C GLY A 53 -32.11 11.98 60.12
N LEU A 54 -32.77 11.21 60.97
CA LEU A 54 -33.50 9.97 60.69
C LEU A 54 -34.69 10.22 59.73
N SER A 55 -34.91 9.33 58.74
CA SER A 55 -36.24 8.76 58.44
C SER A 55 -36.21 7.69 57.32
N THR A 56 -36.73 6.52 57.68
CA THR A 56 -37.22 5.41 56.83
C THR A 56 -38.68 5.13 57.28
N PRO A 57 -39.43 4.17 56.72
CA PRO A 57 -39.86 3.95 55.33
C PRO A 57 -41.40 3.68 55.24
N THR A 58 -42.05 3.74 54.07
CA THR A 58 -43.34 3.05 53.75
C THR A 58 -43.70 3.35 52.28
N ALA A 59 -43.87 2.41 51.34
CA ALA A 59 -44.72 1.23 51.20
C ALA A 59 -46.14 1.51 50.66
N LYS A 60 -46.43 0.88 49.51
CA LYS A 60 -47.71 0.63 48.82
C LYS A 60 -48.24 1.73 47.89
N ASP A 61 -48.00 1.51 46.59
CA ASP A 61 -49.13 1.26 45.68
C ASP A 61 -48.71 0.26 44.60
N GLY A 62 -49.55 -0.74 44.40
CA GLY A 62 -49.33 -1.85 43.49
C GLY A 62 -50.02 -1.66 42.14
N LEU A 63 -49.76 -2.65 41.29
CA LEU A 63 -50.62 -3.09 40.19
C LEU A 63 -50.70 -2.22 38.94
N LEU A 64 -49.61 -2.18 38.16
CA LEU A 64 -49.69 -2.23 36.69
C LEU A 64 -48.47 -2.98 36.10
N SER A 65 -48.36 -4.28 36.40
CA SER A 65 -47.55 -5.19 35.58
C SER A 65 -48.36 -5.57 34.32
N ARG A 66 -48.30 -4.74 33.27
CA ARG A 66 -48.75 -5.16 31.93
C ARG A 66 -47.79 -4.64 30.85
N ARG A 67 -46.87 -5.54 30.47
CA ARG A 67 -46.27 -5.69 29.14
C ARG A 67 -46.08 -4.39 28.33
N LEU A 68 -44.94 -3.75 28.51
CA LEU A 68 -44.25 -3.02 27.45
C LEU A 68 -42.87 -3.64 27.26
N SER A 69 -42.87 -4.84 26.68
CA SER A 69 -41.75 -5.31 25.88
C SER A 69 -41.64 -4.43 24.64
N SER A 70 -40.41 -4.03 24.32
CA SER A 70 -39.98 -3.14 23.23
C SER A 70 -39.94 -1.65 23.60
N SER A 71 -38.84 -1.00 23.19
CA SER A 71 -38.53 0.46 23.27
C SER A 71 -37.46 0.91 24.27
N SER A 72 -36.58 0.02 24.75
CA SER A 72 -35.37 0.44 25.50
C SER A 72 -34.07 0.37 24.69
N SER A 73 -34.17 0.27 23.36
CA SER A 73 -32.99 0.26 22.46
C SER A 73 -32.77 1.59 21.74
N ALA A 74 -33.65 2.59 21.94
CA ALA A 74 -33.61 3.86 21.21
C ALA A 74 -32.88 5.00 21.96
N LEU A 75 -32.65 4.88 23.27
CA LEU A 75 -32.11 5.97 24.11
C LEU A 75 -30.61 5.87 24.45
N LEU A 76 -29.85 4.97 23.81
CA LEU A 76 -28.41 4.80 24.05
C LEU A 76 -27.55 4.85 22.77
N GLN A 77 -28.13 5.22 21.62
CA GLN A 77 -27.41 5.54 20.38
C GLN A 77 -27.12 7.04 20.24
N ASP A 78 -27.37 7.84 21.28
CA ASP A 78 -27.37 9.30 21.22
C ASP A 78 -25.96 9.95 21.32
N GLY A 79 -24.96 9.31 20.73
CA GLY A 79 -23.58 9.83 20.71
C GLY A 79 -22.85 9.67 19.39
N GLN A 80 -23.44 8.99 18.40
CA GLN A 80 -22.81 8.83 17.08
C GLN A 80 -23.83 9.16 16.00
N SER A 81 -23.70 10.36 15.43
CA SER A 81 -24.53 10.83 14.32
C SER A 81 -24.55 9.80 13.18
N ARG A 82 -25.75 9.58 12.62
CA ARG A 82 -25.99 8.75 11.41
C ARG A 82 -25.18 9.23 10.21
N TRP A 83 -24.71 10.47 10.25
CA TRP A 83 -23.90 11.11 9.23
C TRP A 83 -22.54 11.49 9.81
N ARG A 84 -21.47 11.24 9.05
CA ARG A 84 -20.11 11.67 9.36
C ARG A 84 -19.66 12.74 8.37
N LYS A 85 -18.91 13.72 8.87
CA LYS A 85 -18.26 14.74 8.06
C LYS A 85 -16.97 14.18 7.46
N ARG A 86 -16.70 14.54 6.20
CA ARG A 86 -15.50 14.18 5.42
C ARG A 86 -14.97 15.46 4.79
N GLN A 87 -13.67 15.63 4.78
CA GLN A 87 -13.03 16.72 4.06
C GLN A 87 -12.53 16.20 2.72
N LEU A 88 -12.88 16.91 1.65
CA LEU A 88 -12.37 16.72 0.30
C LEU A 88 -11.34 17.81 0.04
N GLY A 89 -10.15 17.43 -0.40
CA GLY A 89 -9.06 18.35 -0.69
C GLY A 89 -8.63 18.21 -2.15
N ILE A 90 -8.70 19.30 -2.90
CA ILE A 90 -8.07 19.40 -4.23
C ILE A 90 -7.15 20.62 -4.18
N PHE A 91 -5.85 20.38 -4.26
CA PHE A 91 -4.81 21.40 -4.07
C PHE A 91 -4.97 22.15 -2.72
N SER A 92 -5.15 23.47 -2.76
CA SER A 92 -5.31 24.33 -1.58
C SER A 92 -6.76 24.48 -1.12
N SER A 93 -7.74 23.96 -1.86
CA SER A 93 -9.16 24.09 -1.53
C SER A 93 -9.66 22.86 -0.78
N THR A 94 -10.30 23.10 0.36
CA THR A 94 -10.93 22.06 1.19
C THR A 94 -12.44 22.25 1.22
N LEU A 95 -13.19 21.22 0.83
CA LEU A 95 -14.65 21.18 0.87
C LEU A 95 -15.10 20.15 1.90
N GLU A 96 -15.97 20.54 2.82
CA GLU A 96 -16.56 19.61 3.77
C GLU A 96 -17.83 18.98 3.18
N VAL A 97 -17.89 17.64 3.16
CA VAL A 97 -19.02 16.86 2.65
C VAL A 97 -19.50 15.88 3.72
N THR A 98 -20.81 15.76 3.87
CA THR A 98 -21.43 14.79 4.77
C THR A 98 -21.65 13.45 4.05
N SER A 99 -21.32 12.35 4.71
CA SER A 99 -21.44 10.98 4.21
C SER A 99 -22.06 10.07 5.27
N PRO A 100 -22.65 8.92 4.90
CA PRO A 100 -23.32 8.06 5.87
C PRO A 100 -22.32 7.38 6.81
N ASN A 101 -22.66 7.29 8.09
CA ASN A 101 -21.87 6.56 9.08
C ASN A 101 -22.25 5.08 9.10
N THR A 102 -21.30 4.20 8.81
CA THR A 102 -21.53 2.74 8.71
C THR A 102 -21.49 2.02 10.05
N ILE A 103 -21.22 2.71 11.16
CA ILE A 103 -21.12 2.11 12.51
C ILE A 103 -22.39 1.35 12.93
N VAL A 104 -23.55 1.75 12.39
CA VAL A 104 -24.84 1.06 12.61
C VAL A 104 -24.79 -0.42 12.17
N PHE A 105 -23.89 -0.76 11.23
CA PHE A 105 -23.72 -2.12 10.71
C PHE A 105 -22.61 -2.92 11.40
N GLN A 106 -22.02 -2.40 12.49
CA GLN A 106 -20.85 -3.00 13.15
C GLN A 106 -21.05 -4.47 13.59
N ASP A 107 -22.27 -4.86 13.95
CA ASP A 107 -22.59 -6.18 14.51
C ASP A 107 -23.00 -7.22 13.46
N ARG A 108 -23.05 -6.83 12.18
CA ARG A 108 -23.38 -7.74 11.07
C ARG A 108 -22.26 -8.73 10.78
N LEU A 109 -22.61 -9.86 10.18
CA LEU A 109 -21.69 -10.97 9.91
C LEU A 109 -20.45 -10.53 9.11
N LEU A 110 -20.63 -9.79 8.01
CA LEU A 110 -19.51 -9.32 7.19
C LEU A 110 -18.64 -8.30 7.94
N SER A 111 -19.24 -7.41 8.74
CA SER A 111 -18.51 -6.47 9.59
C SER A 111 -17.68 -7.20 10.66
N ARG A 112 -18.21 -8.28 11.24
CA ARG A 112 -17.50 -9.14 12.19
C ARG A 112 -16.36 -9.91 11.52
N LEU A 113 -16.56 -10.37 10.27
CA LEU A 113 -15.52 -11.01 9.47
C LEU A 113 -14.37 -10.04 9.20
N LEU A 114 -14.65 -8.82 8.73
CA LEU A 114 -13.63 -7.79 8.49
C LEU A 114 -12.93 -7.37 9.79
N ARG A 115 -13.63 -7.34 10.93
CA ARG A 115 -13.02 -7.08 12.23
C ARG A 115 -12.06 -8.21 12.66
N LYS A 116 -12.39 -9.46 12.33
CA LYS A 116 -11.53 -10.62 12.60
C LYS A 116 -10.33 -10.68 11.65
N PHE A 117 -10.54 -10.34 10.38
CA PHE A 117 -9.53 -10.38 9.32
C PHE A 117 -9.44 -9.02 8.60
N PRO A 118 -8.86 -7.99 9.23
CA PRO A 118 -8.88 -6.63 8.69
C PRO A 118 -8.04 -6.47 7.42
N PHE A 119 -7.08 -7.37 7.19
CA PHE A 119 -6.30 -7.40 5.95
C PHE A 119 -7.15 -7.76 4.70
N LEU A 120 -8.35 -8.35 4.86
CA LEU A 120 -9.25 -8.60 3.73
C LEU A 120 -9.67 -7.32 3.01
N VAL A 121 -9.75 -6.19 3.73
CA VAL A 121 -10.01 -4.88 3.14
C VAL A 121 -8.88 -4.49 2.17
N GLU A 122 -7.64 -4.88 2.48
CA GLU A 122 -6.49 -4.61 1.62
C GLU A 122 -6.49 -5.47 0.37
N CYS A 123 -6.86 -6.75 0.50
CA CYS A 123 -7.10 -7.63 -0.65
C CYS A 123 -8.17 -7.06 -1.58
N TRP A 124 -9.24 -6.48 -1.01
CA TRP A 124 -10.30 -5.83 -1.78
C TRP A 124 -9.79 -4.61 -2.55
N TYR A 125 -8.96 -3.75 -1.94
CA TYR A 125 -8.38 -2.62 -2.67
C TYR A 125 -7.46 -3.05 -3.81
N TRP A 126 -6.70 -4.12 -3.65
CA TRP A 126 -5.89 -4.65 -4.75
C TRP A 126 -6.75 -5.23 -5.87
N ALA A 127 -7.81 -5.97 -5.50
CA ALA A 127 -8.78 -6.45 -6.47
C ALA A 127 -9.43 -5.27 -7.23
N LEU A 128 -9.79 -4.19 -6.53
CA LEU A 128 -10.34 -2.98 -7.15
C LEU A 128 -9.36 -2.37 -8.16
N VAL A 129 -8.11 -2.16 -7.77
CA VAL A 129 -7.06 -1.62 -8.65
C VAL A 129 -6.84 -2.51 -9.87
N TYR A 130 -6.79 -3.84 -9.67
CA TYR A 130 -6.68 -4.80 -10.76
C TYR A 130 -7.89 -4.73 -11.71
N TRP A 131 -9.11 -4.69 -11.19
CA TRP A 131 -10.31 -4.58 -12.01
C TRP A 131 -10.39 -3.27 -12.79
N THR A 132 -9.99 -2.14 -12.18
CA THR A 132 -9.90 -0.85 -12.88
C THR A 132 -8.91 -0.93 -14.04
N TYR A 133 -7.74 -1.55 -13.84
CA TYR A 133 -6.79 -1.79 -14.92
C TYR A 133 -7.37 -2.68 -16.01
N GLN A 134 -8.04 -3.78 -15.65
CA GLN A 134 -8.62 -4.72 -16.60
C GLN A 134 -9.73 -4.09 -17.44
N LEU A 135 -10.59 -3.28 -16.83
CA LEU A 135 -11.63 -2.53 -17.52
C LEU A 135 -11.02 -1.49 -18.46
N GLY A 136 -10.03 -0.74 -18.00
CA GLY A 136 -9.31 0.23 -18.82
C GLY A 136 -8.67 -0.42 -20.04
N ARG A 137 -7.97 -1.54 -19.85
CA ARG A 137 -7.37 -2.32 -20.94
C ARG A 137 -8.41 -2.90 -21.89
N ALA A 138 -9.55 -3.38 -21.39
CA ALA A 138 -10.63 -3.88 -22.24
C ALA A 138 -11.18 -2.75 -23.14
N PHE A 139 -11.37 -1.55 -22.58
CA PHE A 139 -11.77 -0.37 -23.34
C PHE A 139 -10.73 0.01 -24.40
N THR A 140 -9.44 0.03 -24.03
CA THR A 140 -8.32 0.30 -24.94
C THR A 140 -8.23 -0.77 -26.04
N ALA A 141 -8.40 -2.05 -25.72
CA ALA A 141 -8.35 -3.14 -26.70
C ALA A 141 -9.49 -3.07 -27.74
N VAL A 142 -10.68 -2.62 -27.34
CA VAL A 142 -11.81 -2.43 -28.26
C VAL A 142 -11.64 -1.18 -29.14
N THR A 143 -10.82 -0.21 -28.70
CA THR A 143 -10.55 1.04 -29.42
C THR A 143 -9.23 1.00 -30.22
N LEU A 144 -8.35 0.02 -29.97
CA LEU A 144 -7.07 -0.15 -30.65
C LEU A 144 -7.28 -0.65 -32.08
N GLN A 145 -6.87 0.16 -33.05
CA GLN A 145 -6.71 -0.25 -34.45
C GLN A 145 -5.32 -0.85 -34.69
N GLU A 146 -5.16 -1.69 -35.73
CA GLU A 146 -3.91 -2.37 -36.08
C GLU A 146 -2.69 -1.44 -36.16
N GLY A 147 -2.87 -0.17 -36.53
CA GLY A 147 -1.81 0.85 -36.56
C GLY A 147 -1.17 1.23 -35.21
N THR A 148 -1.73 0.77 -34.09
CA THR A 148 -1.19 1.10 -32.75
C THR A 148 0.17 0.45 -32.49
N VAL A 149 0.42 -0.72 -33.08
CA VAL A 149 1.71 -1.42 -32.95
C VAL A 149 2.82 -0.63 -33.64
N ASP A 150 2.54 -0.08 -34.82
CA ASP A 150 3.49 0.75 -35.57
C ASP A 150 3.77 2.07 -34.86
N VAL A 151 2.75 2.70 -34.29
CA VAL A 151 2.91 3.91 -33.44
C VAL A 151 3.78 3.60 -32.22
N ALA A 152 3.53 2.48 -31.52
CA ALA A 152 4.32 2.08 -30.36
C ALA A 152 5.79 1.79 -30.72
N ARG A 153 6.04 1.20 -31.90
CA ARG A 153 7.40 0.99 -32.43
C ARG A 153 8.08 2.31 -32.71
N LYS A 154 7.39 3.25 -33.35
CA LYS A 154 7.92 4.59 -33.64
C LYS A 154 8.29 5.33 -32.36
N HIS A 155 7.44 5.29 -31.33
CA HIS A 155 7.74 5.87 -30.02
C HIS A 155 8.97 5.24 -29.37
N ALA A 156 9.15 3.92 -29.47
CA ALA A 156 10.35 3.26 -28.96
C ALA A 156 11.61 3.70 -29.70
N LEU A 157 11.56 3.84 -31.04
CA LEU A 157 12.69 4.35 -31.82
C LEU A 157 13.00 5.82 -31.52
N GLN A 158 11.99 6.65 -31.24
CA GLN A 158 12.19 8.01 -30.76
C GLN A 158 12.85 8.04 -29.38
N LEU A 159 12.45 7.14 -28.49
CA LEU A 159 13.06 7.02 -27.17
C LEU A 159 14.54 6.65 -27.26
N ILE A 160 14.89 5.70 -28.12
CA ILE A 160 16.30 5.33 -28.38
C ILE A 160 17.09 6.54 -28.88
N GLN A 161 16.54 7.36 -29.79
CA GLN A 161 17.23 8.57 -30.27
C GLN A 161 17.49 9.57 -29.14
N VAL A 162 16.54 9.71 -28.20
CA VAL A 162 16.73 10.54 -27.01
C VAL A 162 17.81 9.95 -26.10
N GLU A 163 17.81 8.64 -25.88
CA GLU A 163 18.85 7.97 -25.07
C GLU A 163 20.24 8.08 -25.69
N GLU A 164 20.35 7.91 -27.01
CA GLU A 164 21.59 8.11 -27.77
C GLU A 164 22.08 9.56 -27.61
N ALA A 165 21.20 10.56 -27.75
CA ALA A 165 21.54 11.97 -27.58
C ALA A 165 21.99 12.33 -26.16
N LEU A 166 21.45 11.64 -25.14
CA LEU A 166 21.84 11.80 -23.75
C LEU A 166 23.06 10.96 -23.34
N GLY A 167 23.57 10.09 -24.23
CA GLY A 167 24.63 9.14 -23.91
C GLY A 167 24.20 8.05 -22.92
N LEU A 168 22.90 7.79 -22.81
CA LEU A 168 22.29 6.82 -21.89
C LEU A 168 21.91 5.50 -22.55
N PHE A 169 22.10 5.35 -23.86
CA PHE A 169 21.77 4.11 -24.60
C PHE A 169 22.76 2.98 -24.25
N LEU A 170 22.54 2.35 -23.11
CA LEU A 170 23.40 1.31 -22.50
C LEU A 170 22.72 -0.07 -22.46
N GLU A 171 21.48 -0.17 -22.93
CA GLU A 171 20.66 -1.37 -22.89
C GLU A 171 21.33 -2.54 -23.61
N VAL A 172 21.86 -2.29 -24.82
CA VAL A 172 22.54 -3.29 -25.65
C VAL A 172 23.79 -3.86 -24.98
N PRO A 173 24.78 -3.05 -24.53
CA PRO A 173 25.96 -3.59 -23.86
C PRO A 173 25.61 -4.29 -22.54
N ILE A 174 24.66 -3.77 -21.76
CA ILE A 174 24.18 -4.41 -20.53
C ILE A 174 23.58 -5.78 -20.86
N GLN A 175 22.64 -5.86 -21.80
CA GLN A 175 22.03 -7.13 -22.17
C GLN A 175 23.07 -8.14 -22.67
N ARG A 176 24.02 -7.72 -23.53
CA ARG A 176 25.10 -8.59 -24.00
C ARG A 176 25.96 -9.13 -22.86
N PHE A 177 26.22 -8.34 -21.82
CA PHE A 177 26.94 -8.79 -20.63
C PHE A 177 26.19 -9.92 -19.91
N PHE A 178 24.89 -9.78 -19.70
CA PHE A 178 24.07 -10.81 -19.05
C PHE A 178 23.93 -12.08 -19.91
N LEU A 179 23.75 -11.93 -21.23
CA LEU A 179 23.66 -13.04 -22.17
C LEU A 179 24.93 -13.92 -22.19
N ARG A 180 26.11 -13.34 -21.94
CA ARG A 180 27.37 -14.11 -21.80
C ARG A 180 27.40 -14.97 -20.54
N HIS A 181 26.60 -14.64 -19.52
CA HIS A 181 26.59 -15.31 -18.23
C HIS A 181 25.26 -16.05 -18.02
N THR A 182 25.15 -17.25 -18.57
CA THR A 182 23.90 -18.04 -18.57
C THR A 182 23.25 -18.20 -17.19
N ARG A 183 24.04 -18.48 -16.14
CA ARG A 183 23.53 -18.58 -14.76
C ARG A 183 22.97 -17.25 -14.25
N LEU A 184 23.67 -16.16 -14.50
CA LEU A 184 23.22 -14.82 -14.09
C LEU A 184 21.94 -14.46 -14.83
N MET A 185 21.88 -14.70 -16.14
CA MET A 185 20.68 -14.48 -16.95
C MET A 185 19.47 -15.30 -16.45
N MET A 186 19.68 -16.57 -16.09
CA MET A 186 18.63 -17.42 -15.53
C MET A 186 18.06 -16.87 -14.23
N TRP A 187 18.93 -16.44 -13.30
CA TRP A 187 18.50 -15.79 -12.07
C TRP A 187 17.78 -14.47 -12.32
N THR A 188 18.28 -13.66 -13.26
CA THR A 188 17.66 -12.39 -13.65
C THR A 188 16.25 -12.60 -14.21
N ASN A 189 16.10 -13.57 -15.13
CA ASN A 189 14.80 -13.98 -15.66
C ASN A 189 13.87 -14.43 -14.52
N TRP A 190 14.37 -15.22 -13.57
CA TRP A 190 13.58 -15.70 -12.44
C TRP A 190 13.17 -14.59 -11.46
N ILE A 191 14.07 -13.65 -11.18
CA ILE A 191 13.78 -12.47 -10.35
C ILE A 191 12.68 -11.62 -10.99
N TYR A 192 12.80 -11.35 -12.30
CA TYR A 192 11.84 -10.57 -13.06
C TYR A 192 10.46 -11.22 -13.06
N SER A 193 10.40 -12.50 -13.43
CA SER A 193 9.15 -13.22 -13.64
C SER A 193 8.46 -13.67 -12.32
N PHE A 194 9.22 -14.19 -11.36
CA PHE A 194 8.66 -14.91 -10.21
C PHE A 194 8.81 -14.19 -8.86
N ILE A 195 9.81 -13.32 -8.69
CA ILE A 195 10.08 -12.73 -7.36
C ILE A 195 9.35 -11.40 -7.19
N HIS A 196 9.30 -10.55 -8.21
CA HIS A 196 8.86 -9.17 -8.04
C HIS A 196 7.41 -9.03 -7.53
N ILE A 197 6.46 -9.77 -8.14
CA ILE A 197 5.04 -9.71 -7.75
C ILE A 197 4.81 -10.32 -6.36
N PRO A 198 5.18 -11.59 -6.08
CA PRO A 198 5.08 -12.16 -4.74
C PRO A 198 5.84 -11.37 -3.68
N GLY A 199 7.01 -10.83 -4.04
CA GLY A 199 7.82 -9.97 -3.17
C GLY A 199 7.11 -8.68 -2.78
N THR A 200 6.42 -8.04 -3.72
CA THR A 200 5.58 -6.86 -3.46
C THR A 200 4.43 -7.19 -2.50
N ILE A 201 3.76 -8.33 -2.71
CA ILE A 201 2.68 -8.80 -1.82
C ILE A 201 3.22 -9.09 -0.42
N ALA A 202 4.32 -9.84 -0.32
CA ALA A 202 4.96 -10.18 0.94
C ALA A 202 5.41 -8.94 1.71
N PHE A 203 5.96 -7.94 1.00
CA PHE A 203 6.33 -6.65 1.58
C PHE A 203 5.11 -5.94 2.17
N LEU A 204 3.98 -5.88 1.46
CA LEU A 204 2.78 -5.20 1.95
C LEU A 204 2.13 -5.94 3.13
N VAL A 205 2.12 -7.28 3.10
CA VAL A 205 1.69 -8.11 4.25
C VAL A 205 2.56 -7.81 5.48
N TRP A 206 3.88 -7.80 5.31
CA TRP A 206 4.84 -7.48 6.36
C TRP A 206 4.68 -6.04 6.87
N LEU A 207 4.54 -5.08 5.96
CA LEU A 207 4.38 -3.67 6.30
C LEU A 207 3.12 -3.48 7.13
N TYR A 208 1.98 -4.05 6.71
CA TYR A 208 0.73 -4.02 7.47
C TYR A 208 0.92 -4.64 8.86
N TYR A 209 1.60 -5.78 8.94
CA TYR A 209 1.88 -6.42 10.21
C TYR A 209 2.72 -5.52 11.14
N TYR A 210 3.75 -4.87 10.59
CA TYR A 210 4.67 -4.03 11.34
C TYR A 210 4.07 -2.68 11.76
N THR A 211 3.22 -2.07 10.94
CA THR A 211 2.64 -0.74 11.20
C THR A 211 1.27 -0.79 11.88
N THR A 212 0.51 -1.86 11.66
CA THR A 212 -0.88 -1.98 12.11
C THR A 212 -1.00 -3.07 13.17
N THR A 213 -0.67 -4.32 12.84
CA THR A 213 -0.89 -5.46 13.75
C THR A 213 -0.07 -5.32 15.03
N ARG A 214 1.24 -5.04 14.94
CA ARG A 214 2.10 -4.84 16.12
C ARG A 214 1.78 -3.59 16.95
N ASN A 215 1.02 -2.65 16.39
CA ASN A 215 0.64 -1.41 17.05
C ASN A 215 -0.75 -1.46 17.70
N ARG A 216 -1.49 -2.56 17.60
CA ARG A 216 -2.77 -2.72 18.30
C ARG A 216 -2.56 -2.74 19.81
N TYR A 217 -3.19 -1.80 20.51
CA TYR A 217 -3.05 -1.58 21.95
C TYR A 217 -3.92 -2.54 22.78
N ASP A 218 -5.14 -2.81 22.31
CA ASP A 218 -6.16 -3.61 23.01
C ASP A 218 -5.91 -5.12 23.02
N GLU A 219 -4.89 -5.56 22.28
CA GLU A 219 -4.61 -6.96 22.00
C GLU A 219 -3.32 -7.43 22.65
N SER A 220 -3.38 -8.53 23.41
CA SER A 220 -2.17 -9.23 23.90
C SER A 220 -1.56 -10.02 22.75
N GLN A 221 -0.26 -9.91 22.53
CA GLN A 221 0.45 -10.69 21.50
C GLN A 221 1.62 -11.45 22.16
N PRO A 222 2.13 -12.53 21.54
CA PRO A 222 3.31 -13.23 22.04
C PRO A 222 4.48 -12.27 22.21
N GLY A 223 5.00 -12.14 23.44
CA GLY A 223 6.07 -11.19 23.76
C GLY A 223 5.65 -9.71 23.90
N LYS A 224 4.33 -9.41 23.89
CA LYS A 224 3.79 -8.06 24.03
C LYS A 224 2.53 -8.07 24.92
N PRO A 225 2.61 -7.62 26.19
CA PRO A 225 1.43 -7.48 27.04
C PRO A 225 0.48 -6.41 26.49
N ARG A 226 -0.80 -6.51 26.86
CA ARG A 226 -1.82 -5.48 26.54
C ARG A 226 -1.36 -4.11 27.02
N GLY A 227 -1.65 -3.08 26.23
CA GLY A 227 -1.35 -1.71 26.60
C GLY A 227 0.05 -1.19 26.22
N PHE A 228 0.79 -1.93 25.39
CA PHE A 228 2.07 -1.47 24.85
C PHE A 228 1.99 -1.32 23.32
N MET A 229 2.89 -0.52 22.73
CA MET A 229 3.12 -0.47 21.27
C MET A 229 4.51 -1.04 20.97
N SER A 230 4.62 -1.93 19.98
CA SER A 230 5.87 -2.65 19.66
C SER A 230 6.26 -2.57 18.17
N GLY A 231 5.38 -2.00 17.33
CA GLY A 231 5.61 -1.82 15.90
C GLY A 231 6.27 -0.48 15.55
N SER A 232 6.07 -0.04 14.30
CA SER A 232 6.58 1.25 13.82
C SER A 232 5.93 2.42 14.57
N PRO A 233 6.69 3.42 15.04
CA PRO A 233 6.12 4.67 15.54
C PRO A 233 5.21 5.41 14.54
N ALA A 234 5.33 5.12 13.24
CA ALA A 234 4.53 5.75 12.20
C ALA A 234 3.04 5.33 12.20
N GLY A 235 2.71 4.24 12.89
CA GLY A 235 1.33 3.73 12.96
C GLY A 235 0.75 3.27 11.61
N PRO A 236 -0.57 2.98 11.57
CA PRO A 236 -1.24 2.46 10.37
C PRO A 236 -1.27 3.45 9.19
N ARG A 237 -1.12 4.76 9.44
CA ARG A 237 -1.14 5.81 8.40
C ARG A 237 -0.04 5.58 7.35
N LEU A 238 1.13 5.09 7.77
CA LEU A 238 2.24 4.78 6.86
C LEU A 238 1.85 3.72 5.83
N TYR A 239 1.29 2.58 6.25
CA TYR A 239 0.85 1.54 5.33
C TYR A 239 -0.22 2.06 4.36
N GLN A 240 -1.19 2.81 4.86
CA GLN A 240 -2.25 3.38 4.03
C GLN A 240 -1.70 4.35 2.97
N ALA A 241 -0.71 5.17 3.33
CA ALA A 241 -0.03 6.07 2.40
C ALA A 241 0.74 5.31 1.30
N ARG A 242 1.48 4.25 1.66
CA ARG A 242 2.20 3.41 0.67
C ARG A 242 1.25 2.64 -0.26
N ARG A 243 0.15 2.11 0.27
CA ARG A 243 -0.90 1.52 -0.56
C ARG A 243 -1.50 2.52 -1.55
N ARG A 244 -1.89 3.71 -1.08
CA ARG A 244 -2.42 4.76 -1.96
C ARG A 244 -1.38 5.18 -3.01
N THR A 245 -0.11 5.26 -2.64
CA THR A 245 0.99 5.55 -3.57
C THR A 245 1.01 4.55 -4.72
N LEU A 246 0.94 3.23 -4.44
CA LEU A 246 0.89 2.20 -5.49
C LEU A 246 -0.34 2.34 -6.39
N ALA A 247 -1.51 2.62 -5.80
CA ALA A 247 -2.74 2.81 -6.57
C ALA A 247 -2.65 4.03 -7.50
N VAL A 248 -2.11 5.16 -7.02
CA VAL A 248 -1.89 6.35 -7.87
C VAL A 248 -0.84 6.08 -8.93
N CYS A 249 0.23 5.34 -8.63
CA CYS A 249 1.23 4.94 -9.63
C CYS A 249 0.58 4.16 -10.78
N ASN A 250 -0.30 3.20 -10.48
CA ASN A 250 -1.04 2.46 -11.51
C ASN A 250 -1.95 3.36 -12.34
N LEU A 251 -2.66 4.30 -11.70
CA LEU A 251 -3.54 5.21 -12.41
C LEU A 251 -2.74 6.11 -13.38
N LEU A 252 -1.63 6.69 -12.90
CA LEU A 252 -0.75 7.52 -13.72
C LEU A 252 -0.12 6.71 -14.86
N ALA A 253 0.38 5.51 -14.57
CA ALA A 253 0.93 4.63 -15.60
C ALA A 253 -0.12 4.26 -16.65
N PHE A 254 -1.36 3.98 -16.24
CA PHE A 254 -2.46 3.70 -17.16
C PHE A 254 -2.76 4.89 -18.09
N VAL A 255 -2.75 6.12 -17.57
CA VAL A 255 -2.88 7.33 -18.38
C VAL A 255 -1.76 7.42 -19.41
N VAL A 256 -0.51 7.21 -19.01
CA VAL A 256 0.63 7.25 -19.93
C VAL A 256 0.55 6.14 -20.98
N PHE A 257 0.24 4.90 -20.60
CA PHE A 257 0.10 3.78 -21.55
C PHE A 257 -0.99 4.03 -22.59
N THR A 258 -2.04 4.75 -22.22
CA THR A 258 -3.15 5.08 -23.12
C THR A 258 -2.78 6.22 -24.07
N LEU A 259 -2.06 7.23 -23.59
CA LEU A 259 -1.70 8.42 -24.37
C LEU A 259 -0.44 8.23 -25.23
N TRP A 260 0.52 7.43 -24.75
CA TRP A 260 1.82 7.24 -25.38
C TRP A 260 2.26 5.77 -25.26
N PRO A 261 1.68 4.85 -26.05
CA PRO A 261 2.10 3.46 -26.05
C PRO A 261 3.55 3.37 -26.54
N CYS A 262 4.39 2.58 -25.85
CA CYS A 262 5.81 2.45 -26.16
C CYS A 262 6.19 0.97 -26.21
N MET A 263 6.68 0.53 -27.36
CA MET A 263 7.08 -0.86 -27.57
C MET A 263 8.34 -1.20 -26.77
N PRO A 264 8.37 -2.32 -26.03
CA PRO A 264 9.55 -2.72 -25.29
C PRO A 264 10.71 -3.16 -26.21
N PRO A 265 11.98 -3.04 -25.76
CA PRO A 265 13.14 -3.33 -26.60
C PRO A 265 13.15 -4.74 -27.21
N ARG A 266 12.73 -5.77 -26.44
CA ARG A 266 12.67 -7.16 -26.89
C ARG A 266 11.79 -7.39 -28.13
N LEU A 267 10.75 -6.58 -28.33
CA LEU A 267 9.83 -6.69 -29.46
C LEU A 267 10.30 -5.91 -30.70
N LEU A 268 11.32 -5.05 -30.57
CA LEU A 268 11.88 -4.32 -31.72
C LEU A 268 12.58 -5.22 -32.73
N SER A 269 13.02 -6.41 -32.31
CA SER A 269 13.73 -7.37 -33.15
C SER A 269 12.82 -8.40 -33.80
N ASP A 270 11.51 -8.14 -33.86
CA ASP A 270 10.54 -9.00 -34.54
C ASP A 270 10.88 -9.18 -36.04
N LYS A 271 10.83 -10.44 -36.49
CA LYS A 271 11.15 -10.84 -37.86
C LYS A 271 9.99 -10.62 -38.82
N ASP A 272 8.76 -10.70 -38.31
CA ASP A 272 7.55 -10.63 -39.13
C ASP A 272 7.12 -9.18 -39.40
N ALA A 273 7.65 -8.22 -38.64
CA ALA A 273 7.40 -6.80 -38.81
C ALA A 273 8.04 -6.25 -40.10
N GLN A 274 7.25 -5.54 -40.91
CA GLN A 274 7.68 -4.94 -42.19
C GLN A 274 7.87 -3.42 -42.06
N GLY A 275 8.63 -2.83 -42.98
CA GLY A 275 8.86 -1.38 -43.06
C GLY A 275 10.23 -0.90 -42.56
N PRO A 276 10.56 0.39 -42.80
CA PRO A 276 11.87 0.97 -42.48
C PRO A 276 12.13 1.00 -40.97
N ASP A 277 11.10 1.31 -40.18
CA ASP A 277 11.19 1.34 -38.72
C ASP A 277 11.46 -0.06 -38.13
N ALA A 278 10.89 -1.11 -38.73
CA ALA A 278 11.17 -2.49 -38.34
C ALA A 278 12.62 -2.90 -38.67
N ALA A 279 13.15 -2.47 -39.81
CA ALA A 279 14.55 -2.71 -40.17
C ALA A 279 15.51 -2.02 -39.19
N ARG A 280 15.20 -0.79 -38.78
CA ARG A 280 15.98 -0.07 -37.76
C ARG A 280 15.85 -0.72 -36.38
N GLY A 281 14.66 -1.13 -35.97
CA GLY A 281 14.46 -1.87 -34.71
C GLY A 281 15.33 -3.13 -34.62
N ARG A 282 15.39 -3.90 -35.71
CA ARG A 282 16.22 -5.11 -35.82
C ARG A 282 17.72 -4.84 -35.76
N SER A 283 18.20 -3.68 -36.23
CA SER A 283 19.64 -3.40 -36.25
C SER A 283 20.25 -3.28 -34.84
N TYR A 284 19.43 -3.01 -33.82
CA TYR A 284 19.87 -2.97 -32.42
C TYR A 284 20.11 -4.37 -31.82
N GLY A 285 19.42 -5.40 -32.33
CA GLY A 285 19.68 -6.80 -31.99
C GLY A 285 19.30 -7.20 -30.57
N PHE A 286 18.19 -6.68 -30.03
CA PHE A 286 17.65 -7.08 -28.74
C PHE A 286 17.19 -8.54 -28.76
N VAL A 287 17.35 -9.23 -27.62
CA VAL A 287 16.96 -10.64 -27.48
C VAL A 287 15.86 -10.76 -26.42
N ASP A 288 14.75 -11.44 -26.74
CA ASP A 288 13.76 -11.83 -25.73
C ASP A 288 14.22 -13.09 -24.99
N THR A 289 14.66 -12.89 -23.75
CA THR A 289 15.15 -13.97 -22.89
C THR A 289 14.08 -14.56 -21.98
N VAL A 290 12.93 -13.89 -21.83
CA VAL A 290 11.89 -14.24 -20.87
C VAL A 290 10.79 -15.07 -21.53
N HIS A 291 10.37 -14.70 -22.74
CA HIS A 291 9.23 -15.31 -23.44
C HIS A 291 9.66 -16.26 -24.59
N GLY A 292 10.96 -16.55 -24.71
CA GLY A 292 11.48 -17.50 -25.71
C GLY A 292 11.19 -18.96 -25.35
N VAL A 293 11.49 -19.88 -26.28
CA VAL A 293 11.21 -21.33 -26.19
C VAL A 293 11.81 -22.03 -24.94
N ASN A 294 12.84 -21.43 -24.33
CA ASN A 294 13.47 -21.86 -23.06
C ASN A 294 13.47 -20.75 -21.98
N GLY A 295 12.61 -19.74 -22.13
CA GLY A 295 12.52 -18.59 -21.22
C GLY A 295 11.84 -18.90 -19.89
N ALA A 296 12.07 -18.06 -18.88
CA ALA A 296 11.38 -18.16 -17.59
C ALA A 296 10.03 -17.43 -17.65
N GLY A 297 9.17 -17.85 -18.56
CA GLY A 297 7.81 -17.33 -18.70
C GLY A 297 7.03 -17.40 -17.39
N SER A 298 6.49 -16.27 -16.94
CA SER A 298 5.51 -16.20 -15.86
C SER A 298 4.11 -16.16 -16.45
N VAL A 299 3.12 -16.78 -15.80
CA VAL A 299 1.70 -16.63 -16.14
C VAL A 299 1.30 -15.16 -16.14
N TRP A 300 1.93 -14.35 -15.30
CA TRP A 300 1.65 -12.93 -15.18
C TRP A 300 2.36 -12.07 -16.22
N THR A 301 3.46 -12.54 -16.81
CA THR A 301 4.15 -11.83 -17.91
C THR A 301 3.67 -12.31 -19.29
N GLU A 302 3.30 -13.59 -19.41
CA GLU A 302 2.82 -14.25 -20.63
C GLU A 302 1.30 -14.24 -20.78
N ASN A 303 0.56 -13.74 -19.79
CA ASN A 303 -0.90 -13.75 -19.87
C ASN A 303 -1.36 -12.96 -21.11
N ARG A 304 -2.32 -13.52 -21.86
CA ARG A 304 -3.09 -12.80 -22.91
C ARG A 304 -3.77 -11.53 -22.37
N PHE A 305 -3.76 -11.34 -21.06
CA PHE A 305 -4.33 -10.20 -20.36
C PHE A 305 -3.33 -9.09 -20.01
N CYS A 306 -2.04 -9.20 -20.35
CA CYS A 306 -1.05 -8.13 -20.16
C CYS A 306 -0.81 -7.38 -21.47
N ASN A 307 -0.80 -6.05 -21.43
CA ASN A 307 -0.46 -5.24 -22.61
C ASN A 307 1.05 -5.35 -22.88
N GLN A 308 1.41 -6.13 -23.90
CA GLN A 308 2.81 -6.39 -24.25
C GLN A 308 3.53 -5.15 -24.83
N TYR A 309 2.80 -4.11 -25.24
CA TYR A 309 3.31 -2.86 -25.82
C TYR A 309 3.31 -1.68 -24.83
N ALA A 310 3.25 -1.95 -23.53
CA ALA A 310 3.22 -0.95 -22.47
C ALA A 310 4.57 -0.89 -21.70
N ALA A 311 5.65 -0.50 -22.38
CA ALA A 311 6.97 -0.40 -21.76
C ALA A 311 7.13 0.84 -20.85
N MET A 312 6.61 1.99 -21.27
CA MET A 312 6.78 3.26 -20.53
C MET A 312 5.47 3.70 -19.87
N PRO A 313 5.42 3.97 -18.55
CA PRO A 313 6.50 3.92 -17.56
C PRO A 313 6.73 2.52 -16.97
N SER A 314 7.94 2.24 -16.48
CA SER A 314 8.24 0.96 -15.82
C SER A 314 7.63 0.89 -14.41
N LEU A 315 6.48 0.21 -14.29
CA LEU A 315 5.84 -0.06 -12.99
C LEU A 315 6.66 -1.02 -12.13
N HIS A 316 7.39 -1.98 -12.72
CA HIS A 316 8.32 -2.85 -12.01
C HIS A 316 9.33 -2.03 -11.21
N PHE A 317 9.98 -1.08 -11.90
CA PHE A 317 10.93 -0.20 -11.25
C PHE A 317 10.24 0.75 -10.25
N GLY A 318 9.14 1.41 -10.64
CA GLY A 318 8.41 2.32 -9.75
C GLY A 318 7.98 1.68 -8.43
N TYR A 319 7.49 0.44 -8.47
CA TYR A 319 7.10 -0.31 -7.27
C TYR A 319 8.32 -0.68 -6.44
N SER A 320 9.37 -1.18 -7.08
CA SER A 320 10.61 -1.54 -6.38
C SER A 320 11.25 -0.34 -5.69
N LEU A 321 11.17 0.84 -6.32
CA LEU A 321 11.65 2.10 -5.76
C LEU A 321 10.82 2.52 -4.55
N MET A 322 9.49 2.48 -4.64
CA MET A 322 8.61 2.77 -3.49
C MET A 322 8.92 1.84 -2.31
N ILE A 323 9.04 0.53 -2.57
CA ILE A 323 9.39 -0.48 -1.57
C ILE A 323 10.76 -0.16 -0.96
N GLY A 324 11.76 0.06 -1.81
CA GLY A 324 13.13 0.39 -1.41
C GLY A 324 13.19 1.62 -0.51
N LEU A 325 12.60 2.73 -0.96
CA LEU A 325 12.50 3.97 -0.20
C LEU A 325 11.74 3.79 1.12
N THR A 326 10.68 2.98 1.13
CA THR A 326 9.94 2.69 2.37
C THR A 326 10.80 1.93 3.37
N ILE A 327 11.54 0.90 2.94
CA ILE A 327 12.46 0.14 3.80
C ILE A 327 13.58 1.05 4.29
N MET A 328 14.16 1.87 3.40
CA MET A 328 15.20 2.83 3.76
C MET A 328 14.71 3.85 4.78
N THR A 329 13.47 4.32 4.69
CA THR A 329 12.94 5.41 5.54
C THR A 329 12.16 4.91 6.75
N ILE A 330 11.97 3.60 6.90
CA ILE A 330 11.08 3.04 7.91
C ILE A 330 11.46 3.50 9.33
N PRO A 331 10.51 4.06 10.11
CA PRO A 331 10.79 4.46 11.48
C PRO A 331 11.06 3.24 12.36
N LEU A 332 12.32 3.08 12.78
CA LEU A 332 12.71 2.04 13.73
C LEU A 332 12.41 2.47 15.17
N PRO A 333 12.07 1.53 16.08
CA PRO A 333 11.73 1.85 17.46
C PRO A 333 12.88 2.56 18.20
N PRO A 334 12.60 3.43 19.19
CA PRO A 334 13.61 4.26 19.87
C PRO A 334 14.78 3.46 20.44
N HIS A 335 14.52 2.28 21.01
CA HIS A 335 15.55 1.39 21.56
C HIS A 335 16.58 0.90 20.53
N HIS A 336 16.27 0.98 19.23
CA HIS A 336 17.14 0.56 18.14
C HIS A 336 17.85 1.74 17.43
N ARG A 337 17.65 2.98 17.90
CA ARG A 337 18.23 4.21 17.31
C ARG A 337 19.61 4.58 17.85
N ARG A 338 20.32 3.70 18.58
CA ARG A 338 21.69 3.99 19.03
C ARG A 338 22.59 4.28 17.80
N ARG A 339 22.95 5.55 17.63
CA ARG A 339 23.94 6.01 16.64
C ARG A 339 25.31 5.85 17.27
N SER A 340 26.24 5.25 16.53
CA SER A 340 27.64 5.22 16.93
C SER A 340 28.34 6.42 16.31
N ARG A 341 29.06 7.19 17.12
CA ARG A 341 29.97 8.22 16.61
C ARG A 341 31.34 7.58 16.40
N ILE A 342 31.86 7.66 15.18
CA ILE A 342 33.24 7.32 14.90
C ILE A 342 33.96 8.64 14.66
N ALA A 343 34.92 8.97 15.53
CA ALA A 343 35.81 10.09 15.32
C ALA A 343 37.03 9.60 14.54
N ILE A 344 37.29 10.17 13.37
CA ILE A 344 38.51 9.97 12.59
C ILE A 344 39.18 11.35 12.50
N GLY A 345 40.15 11.59 13.39
CA GLY A 345 40.79 12.90 13.51
C GLY A 345 39.78 14.00 13.90
N PRO A 346 39.78 15.18 13.23
CA PRO A 346 38.83 16.26 13.53
C PRO A 346 37.40 15.97 13.04
N VAL A 347 37.17 14.90 12.27
CA VAL A 347 35.88 14.60 11.67
C VAL A 347 35.15 13.53 12.50
N ALA A 348 34.03 13.91 13.09
CA ALA A 348 33.11 12.99 13.74
C ALA A 348 32.02 12.54 12.75
N LEU A 349 32.10 11.31 12.26
CA LEU A 349 31.09 10.70 11.41
C LEU A 349 30.01 10.03 12.28
N GLN A 350 28.75 10.42 12.07
CA GLN A 350 27.61 9.74 12.67
C GLN A 350 27.27 8.51 11.84
N VAL A 351 27.59 7.32 12.37
CA VAL A 351 27.27 6.08 11.69
C VAL A 351 25.88 5.60 12.14
N PRO A 352 24.97 5.31 11.19
CA PRO A 352 23.67 4.75 11.52
C PRO A 352 23.83 3.37 12.19
N SER A 353 22.82 2.96 12.97
CA SER A 353 22.85 1.64 13.60
C SER A 353 22.95 0.52 12.56
N TRP A 354 23.54 -0.63 12.91
CA TRP A 354 23.65 -1.78 11.99
C TRP A 354 22.31 -2.14 11.33
N ARG A 355 21.21 -2.09 12.09
CA ARG A 355 19.86 -2.33 11.55
C ARG A 355 19.46 -1.30 10.50
N ARG A 356 19.80 -0.02 10.72
CA ARG A 356 19.56 1.03 9.73
C ARG A 356 20.45 0.85 8.51
N LEU A 357 21.71 0.43 8.66
CA LEU A 357 22.58 0.07 7.54
C LEU A 357 21.98 -1.08 6.72
N VAL A 358 21.46 -2.12 7.37
CA VAL A 358 20.76 -3.23 6.70
C VAL A 358 19.52 -2.75 5.96
N CYS A 359 18.71 -1.86 6.55
CA CYS A 359 17.58 -1.24 5.85
C CYS A 359 18.02 -0.42 4.62
N LEU A 360 19.10 0.35 4.73
CA LEU A 360 19.64 1.12 3.61
C LEU A 360 20.15 0.21 2.50
N ALA A 361 20.92 -0.82 2.85
CA ALA A 361 21.45 -1.79 1.91
C ALA A 361 20.34 -2.57 1.20
N MET A 362 19.39 -3.15 1.93
CA MET A 362 18.26 -3.88 1.33
C MET A 362 17.36 -2.96 0.50
N GLY A 363 17.08 -1.77 1.03
CA GLY A 363 16.24 -0.79 0.35
C GLY A 363 16.86 -0.27 -0.94
N PHE A 364 18.19 -0.25 -1.05
CA PHE A 364 18.90 0.13 -2.29
C PHE A 364 19.02 -1.07 -3.24
N ALA A 365 19.42 -2.22 -2.71
CA ALA A 365 19.67 -3.42 -3.49
C ALA A 365 18.41 -3.86 -4.25
N TYR A 366 17.23 -3.77 -3.65
CA TYR A 366 16.00 -4.24 -4.30
C TYR A 366 15.66 -3.49 -5.60
N PRO A 367 15.47 -2.15 -5.62
CA PRO A 367 15.22 -1.42 -6.86
C PRO A 367 16.37 -1.51 -7.85
N PHE A 368 17.63 -1.58 -7.38
CA PHE A 368 18.78 -1.75 -8.26
C PHE A 368 18.76 -3.12 -8.99
N VAL A 369 18.45 -4.20 -8.27
CA VAL A 369 18.31 -5.54 -8.85
C VAL A 369 17.17 -5.58 -9.86
N ILE A 370 16.03 -4.94 -9.56
CA ILE A 370 14.91 -4.86 -10.49
C ILE A 370 15.27 -4.04 -11.74
N LEU A 371 15.98 -2.91 -11.59
CA LEU A 371 16.47 -2.12 -12.72
C LEU A 371 17.39 -2.94 -13.62
N ALA A 372 18.37 -3.63 -13.04
CA ALA A 372 19.26 -4.50 -13.78
C ALA A 372 18.46 -5.60 -14.50
N ALA A 373 17.44 -6.17 -13.86
CA ALA A 373 16.63 -7.22 -14.44
C ALA A 373 15.78 -6.76 -15.62
N ILE A 374 15.10 -5.61 -15.52
CA ILE A 374 14.26 -5.12 -16.62
C ILE A 374 15.06 -4.73 -17.86
N VAL A 375 16.27 -4.19 -17.68
CA VAL A 375 17.18 -3.82 -18.79
C VAL A 375 17.83 -5.07 -19.38
N ALA A 376 18.37 -5.97 -18.56
CA ALA A 376 19.02 -7.19 -19.03
C ALA A 376 18.07 -8.11 -19.81
N THR A 377 16.79 -8.13 -19.44
CA THR A 377 15.75 -8.91 -20.13
C THR A 377 15.14 -8.18 -21.33
N ALA A 378 15.63 -6.98 -21.67
CA ALA A 378 15.09 -6.13 -22.73
C ALA A 378 13.59 -5.86 -22.59
N ASN A 379 13.07 -5.83 -21.37
CA ASN A 379 11.66 -5.51 -21.12
C ASN A 379 11.41 -4.01 -21.07
N HIS A 380 12.42 -3.22 -20.71
CA HIS A 380 12.33 -1.77 -20.54
C HIS A 380 13.63 -1.08 -20.96
N PHE A 381 13.50 0.15 -21.46
CA PHE A 381 14.59 1.10 -21.64
C PHE A 381 14.97 1.75 -20.30
N ILE A 382 16.15 2.38 -20.22
CA ILE A 382 16.56 3.13 -19.02
C ILE A 382 15.63 4.31 -18.77
N LEU A 383 15.18 5.02 -19.81
CA LEU A 383 14.22 6.10 -19.67
C LEU A 383 12.84 5.62 -19.19
N ASP A 384 12.46 4.36 -19.44
CA ASP A 384 11.23 3.80 -18.85
C ASP A 384 11.33 3.73 -17.32
N ALA A 385 12.51 3.44 -16.80
CA ALA A 385 12.79 3.43 -15.36
C ALA A 385 12.77 4.86 -14.79
N VAL A 386 13.30 5.85 -15.52
CA VAL A 386 13.21 7.27 -15.13
C VAL A 386 11.75 7.73 -15.10
N ALA A 387 10.95 7.38 -16.11
CA ALA A 387 9.52 7.65 -16.13
C ALA A 387 8.80 6.94 -14.96
N GLY A 388 9.17 5.69 -14.67
CA GLY A 388 8.66 4.93 -13.52
C GLY A 388 8.99 5.57 -12.18
N ALA A 389 10.22 6.09 -12.01
CA ALA A 389 10.63 6.84 -10.82
C ALA A 389 9.83 8.14 -10.67
N THR A 390 9.61 8.85 -11.78
CA THR A 390 8.82 10.08 -11.82
C THR A 390 7.37 9.81 -11.40
N VAL A 391 6.75 8.77 -11.96
CA VAL A 391 5.40 8.32 -11.57
C VAL A 391 5.35 7.91 -10.10
N CYS A 392 6.38 7.21 -9.61
CA CYS A 392 6.50 6.88 -8.19
C CYS A 392 6.55 8.13 -7.30
N ALA A 393 7.35 9.14 -7.67
CA ALA A 393 7.48 10.38 -6.91
C ALA A 393 6.17 11.18 -6.90
N LEU A 394 5.50 11.29 -8.05
CA LEU A 394 4.18 11.91 -8.17
C LEU A 394 3.14 11.14 -7.34
N GLY A 395 3.11 9.81 -7.45
CA GLY A 395 2.24 8.96 -6.66
C GLY A 395 2.47 9.14 -5.16
N TRP A 396 3.72 9.26 -4.72
CA TRP A 396 4.08 9.47 -3.32
C TRP A 396 3.59 10.83 -2.84
N LYS A 397 3.82 11.89 -3.60
CA LYS A 397 3.43 13.27 -3.26
C LYS A 397 1.91 13.48 -3.26
N PHE A 398 1.21 12.89 -4.24
CA PHE A 398 -0.22 13.14 -4.47
C PHE A 398 -1.13 11.98 -4.04
N ASN A 399 -0.62 11.00 -3.27
CA ASN A 399 -1.42 9.86 -2.79
C ASN A 399 -2.70 10.26 -2.03
N GLY A 400 -2.71 11.46 -1.43
CA GLY A 400 -3.84 12.01 -0.70
C GLY A 400 -5.10 12.23 -1.55
N ILE A 401 -4.97 12.37 -2.88
CA ILE A 401 -6.12 12.59 -3.78
C ILE A 401 -7.14 11.45 -3.69
N LEU A 402 -6.69 10.23 -3.41
CA LEU A 402 -7.58 9.06 -3.26
C LEU A 402 -8.44 9.14 -1.99
N LEU A 403 -8.12 10.01 -1.03
CA LEU A 403 -8.97 10.26 0.13
C LEU A 403 -10.27 10.96 -0.25
N ASN A 404 -10.31 11.65 -1.40
CA ASN A 404 -11.54 12.25 -1.92
C ASN A 404 -12.59 11.19 -2.32
N LEU A 405 -12.18 9.91 -2.44
CA LEU A 405 -13.08 8.79 -2.72
C LEU A 405 -13.66 8.17 -1.43
N LEU A 406 -13.31 8.68 -0.24
CA LEU A 406 -13.85 8.18 1.02
C LEU A 406 -15.37 8.33 1.16
N PRO A 407 -16.02 9.43 0.73
CA PRO A 407 -17.49 9.48 0.75
C PRO A 407 -18.11 8.40 -0.14
N LEU A 408 -17.52 8.15 -1.31
CA LEU A 408 -17.97 7.09 -2.21
C LEU A 408 -17.82 5.70 -1.55
N GLU A 409 -16.70 5.46 -0.86
CA GLU A 409 -16.49 4.26 -0.04
C GLU A 409 -17.58 4.15 1.05
N ASP A 410 -17.90 5.24 1.75
CA ASP A 410 -18.92 5.25 2.81
C ASP A 410 -20.30 4.91 2.25
N TYR A 411 -20.69 5.48 1.10
CA TYR A 411 -21.95 5.13 0.42
C TYR A 411 -21.97 3.67 -0.05
N PHE A 412 -20.88 3.17 -0.62
CA PHE A 412 -20.75 1.77 -1.04
C PHE A 412 -20.90 0.81 0.14
N LEU A 413 -20.19 1.07 1.23
CA LEU A 413 -20.28 0.27 2.45
C LEU A 413 -21.66 0.36 3.10
N TRP A 414 -22.32 1.53 3.02
CA TRP A 414 -23.68 1.70 3.49
C TRP A 414 -24.69 0.88 2.68
N ALA A 415 -24.57 0.90 1.34
CA ALA A 415 -25.40 0.11 0.43
C ALA A 415 -25.25 -1.40 0.68
N LEU A 416 -24.01 -1.87 0.89
CA LEU A 416 -23.73 -3.27 1.24
C LEU A 416 -24.05 -3.60 2.70
N ARG A 417 -24.36 -2.59 3.52
CA ARG A 417 -24.63 -2.71 4.95
C ARG A 417 -23.47 -3.37 5.70
N ILE A 418 -22.25 -2.90 5.43
CA ILE A 418 -20.98 -3.38 6.02
C ILE A 418 -20.31 -2.22 6.76
N HIS A 419 -19.69 -2.51 7.89
CA HIS A 419 -18.81 -1.57 8.59
C HIS A 419 -17.35 -1.99 8.45
N LYS A 420 -16.51 -1.05 8.03
CA LYS A 420 -15.05 -1.22 7.96
C LYS A 420 -14.43 -0.84 9.30
N PRO A 421 -13.72 -1.75 9.98
CA PRO A 421 -13.11 -1.47 11.28
C PRO A 421 -11.97 -0.45 11.14
N VAL A 422 -12.00 0.60 11.96
CA VAL A 422 -10.89 1.55 12.09
C VAL A 422 -9.93 1.01 13.17
N PRO A 423 -8.61 0.91 12.91
CA PRO A 423 -7.65 0.59 13.95
C PRO A 423 -7.75 1.56 15.13
N THR A 424 -7.85 1.08 16.37
CA THR A 424 -7.97 1.91 17.59
C THR A 424 -6.88 2.99 17.71
N ALA A 425 -5.66 2.68 17.23
CA ALA A 425 -4.54 3.63 17.19
C ALA A 425 -4.80 4.85 16.28
N LEU A 426 -5.77 4.80 15.37
CA LEU A 426 -6.21 5.97 14.61
C LEU A 426 -7.32 6.75 15.34
N GLU A 427 -8.15 6.09 16.15
CA GLU A 427 -9.23 6.75 16.91
C GLU A 427 -8.66 7.61 18.06
N GLU A 428 -7.61 7.16 18.76
CA GLU A 428 -6.97 7.96 19.82
C GLU A 428 -6.20 9.17 19.24
N PHE A 429 -5.59 9.04 18.06
CA PHE A 429 -4.95 10.17 17.38
C PHE A 429 -5.97 11.12 16.76
N GLU A 430 -7.04 10.63 16.12
CA GLU A 430 -8.14 11.50 15.64
C GLU A 430 -8.89 12.19 16.79
N GLY A 431 -8.95 11.58 17.97
CA GLY A 431 -9.49 12.20 19.18
C GLY A 431 -8.57 13.25 19.82
N ALA A 432 -7.26 13.17 19.58
CA ALA A 432 -6.26 14.15 19.99
C ALA A 432 -6.08 15.28 18.94
N ASP A 433 -6.31 14.98 17.66
CA ASP A 433 -6.27 15.92 16.53
C ASP A 433 -7.54 16.81 16.45
N GLY A 434 -8.24 17.00 17.57
CA GLY A 434 -9.18 18.11 17.76
C GLY A 434 -8.40 19.41 17.83
N TRP A 435 -7.99 19.93 16.68
CA TRP A 435 -7.52 21.29 16.40
C TRP A 435 -7.08 22.09 17.63
N THR A 436 -5.80 21.98 17.97
CA THR A 436 -5.07 23.12 18.53
C THR A 436 -4.16 23.62 17.42
N ASP A 437 -4.60 24.72 16.80
CA ASP A 437 -3.70 25.57 16.04
C ASP A 437 -2.63 26.09 17.01
N ASP A 438 -1.38 26.01 16.57
CA ASP A 438 -0.25 26.87 16.90
C ASP A 438 -0.09 27.30 18.39
N GLU A 439 0.72 26.56 19.14
CA GLU A 439 1.90 27.08 19.85
C GLU A 439 2.57 25.94 20.65
N GLY A 440 3.86 25.72 20.42
CA GLY A 440 4.75 25.08 21.40
C GLY A 440 4.87 23.55 21.38
N LEU A 441 5.36 22.97 20.28
CA LEU A 441 6.08 21.69 20.34
C LEU A 441 7.53 21.88 19.89
N PRO A 442 8.54 21.41 20.66
CA PRO A 442 9.94 21.68 20.38
C PRO A 442 10.36 21.02 19.06
N GLU A 443 11.06 21.81 18.23
CA GLU A 443 11.63 21.42 16.94
C GLU A 443 12.36 20.07 17.00
N HIS A 444 11.74 19.01 16.49
CA HIS A 444 12.51 17.86 16.01
C HIS A 444 11.87 17.24 14.77
N THR A 445 12.41 17.68 13.62
CA THR A 445 12.48 16.96 12.35
C THR A 445 11.16 16.57 11.70
N SER A 446 10.56 17.56 11.04
CA SER A 446 9.63 17.38 9.93
C SER A 446 10.29 16.62 8.77
N LEU A 447 9.86 15.39 8.54
CA LEU A 447 9.89 14.77 7.21
C LEU A 447 8.44 14.55 6.78
N PRO A 448 8.07 14.89 5.53
CA PRO A 448 6.69 14.83 5.07
C PRO A 448 6.27 13.36 4.89
N TRP A 449 5.23 12.93 5.61
CA TRP A 449 4.69 11.57 5.57
C TRP A 449 3.44 11.44 4.71
#